data_AF-A0A093X873-F1
#
_entry.id   AF-A0A093X873-F1
#
_cell.length_a   1.000
_cell.length_b   1.000
_cell.length_c   1.000
_cell.angle_alpha   90.00
_cell.angle_beta   90.00
_cell.angle_gamma   90.00
#
_symmetry.space_group_name_H-M   'P 1'
#
loop_
_entity.id
_entity.type
_entity.pdbx_description
1 polymer ?
#
loop_
_entity_poly.entity_id
_entity_poly.type
_entity_poly.pdbx_seq_one_letter_code
_entity_poly.pdbx_strand_id
1 'polypeptide(L)'
;MTELGEVLKGWQAEESRDQKEVVFSKLYSDIGRGFYGRHGWMPFPSGHVEFPAGEAEAQGGKLGGVKLLKTSDLKELCEADEGMLRALMEKPRGDGKTRVAIPPDAEHFAWHRAREEFVTQALFGRIPEVRGALVGEVGSRVWAVWTRGFYGKKDDASKNTLYILRLVVEDEMKGGKVDEEALAKQLAGVVGVAKGEAREWGCGRVEVWNPSASVSGALEKVGGTRVEREKEGIASVMWYGKEGEDIEWLANEKYAWC
;
A
#
# COMPACT_ATOMS: atom_id res chain seq x y z
N MET A 1 8.57 -5.07 25.92
CA MET A 1 8.57 -4.16 24.74
C MET A 1 9.50 -2.97 24.92
N THR A 2 9.56 -2.31 26.08
CA THR A 2 10.53 -1.22 26.32
C THR A 2 11.98 -1.65 26.05
N GLU A 3 12.42 -2.79 26.59
CA GLU A 3 13.77 -3.34 26.34
C GLU A 3 14.03 -3.60 24.85
N LEU A 4 13.03 -4.10 24.12
CA LEU A 4 13.14 -4.31 22.67
C LEU A 4 13.33 -2.98 21.93
N GLY A 5 12.69 -1.91 22.38
CA GLY A 5 12.84 -0.58 21.79
C GLY A 5 14.28 -0.08 21.88
N GLU A 6 14.94 -0.30 23.02
CA GLU A 6 16.36 0.03 23.23
C GLU A 6 17.28 -0.84 22.38
N VAL A 7 17.01 -2.15 22.29
CA VAL A 7 17.80 -3.06 21.44
C VAL A 7 17.71 -2.65 19.96
N LEU A 8 16.52 -2.28 19.49
CA LEU A 8 16.30 -1.90 18.09
C LEU A 8 17.03 -0.61 17.68
N LYS A 9 17.31 0.29 18.63
CA LYS A 9 18.07 1.52 18.39
C LYS A 9 19.51 1.27 17.94
N GLY A 10 20.12 0.16 18.40
CA GLY A 10 21.47 -0.26 18.02
C GLY A 10 21.49 -1.46 17.06
N TRP A 11 20.33 -1.93 16.60
CA TRP A 11 20.24 -3.18 15.85
C TRP A 11 20.97 -3.09 14.51
N GLN A 12 21.87 -4.07 14.27
CA GLN A 12 22.72 -4.16 13.07
C GLN A 12 23.59 -2.93 12.77
N ALA A 13 23.75 -2.00 13.71
CA ALA A 13 24.57 -0.80 13.51
C ALA A 13 26.03 -1.16 13.22
N GLU A 14 26.56 -2.22 13.85
CA GLU A 14 27.93 -2.72 13.67
C GLU A 14 28.17 -3.37 12.29
N GLU A 15 27.14 -3.94 11.67
CA GLU A 15 27.22 -4.54 10.33
C GLU A 15 27.12 -3.49 9.21
N SER A 16 26.65 -2.29 9.55
CA SER A 16 26.58 -1.18 8.61
C SER A 16 27.99 -0.60 8.36
N ARG A 17 28.41 -0.58 7.09
CA ARG A 17 29.75 -0.09 6.68
C ARG A 17 30.06 1.34 7.15
N ASP A 18 29.02 2.11 7.46
CA ASP A 18 29.09 3.52 7.82
C ASP A 18 28.76 3.80 9.30
N GLN A 19 28.57 2.76 10.14
CA GLN A 19 28.07 2.91 11.53
C GLN A 19 26.82 3.79 11.63
N LYS A 20 25.89 3.60 10.70
CA LYS A 20 24.67 4.41 10.63
C LYS A 20 23.78 4.08 11.83
N GLU A 21 23.44 5.11 12.60
CA GLU A 21 22.46 5.02 13.69
C GLU A 21 21.09 4.63 13.12
N VAL A 22 20.37 3.71 13.79
CA VAL A 22 18.98 3.43 13.45
C VAL A 22 18.14 4.65 13.81
N VAL A 23 17.48 5.24 12.82
CA VAL A 23 16.71 6.48 13.00
C VAL A 23 15.26 6.25 13.43
N PHE A 24 14.69 5.08 13.11
CA PHE A 24 13.37 4.68 13.59
C PHE A 24 13.17 3.15 13.49
N SER A 25 12.18 2.64 14.21
CA SER A 25 11.62 1.30 13.98
C SER A 25 10.11 1.38 13.75
N LYS A 26 9.56 0.39 13.06
CA LYS A 26 8.12 0.32 12.75
C LYS A 26 7.55 -1.02 13.18
N LEU A 27 6.24 -1.04 13.43
CA LEU A 27 5.45 -2.26 13.56
C LEU A 27 4.01 -2.02 13.12
N TYR A 28 3.25 -3.09 13.00
CA TYR A 28 1.81 -3.03 12.77
C TYR A 28 1.10 -3.78 13.88
N SER A 29 0.36 -3.04 14.71
CA SER A 29 -0.29 -3.59 15.90
C SER A 29 -1.61 -4.26 15.58
N ASP A 30 -1.74 -5.53 15.95
CA ASP A 30 -3.00 -6.29 15.92
C ASP A 30 -3.75 -6.27 17.26
N ILE A 31 -3.29 -5.45 18.22
CA ILE A 31 -3.87 -5.33 19.57
C ILE A 31 -4.23 -3.88 19.90
N GLY A 32 -4.55 -3.11 18.86
CA GLY A 32 -4.96 -1.71 18.93
C GLY A 32 -3.81 -0.72 19.13
N ARG A 33 -4.20 0.54 19.29
CA ARG A 33 -3.27 1.69 19.29
C ARG A 33 -2.49 1.86 20.60
N GLY A 34 -3.03 1.35 21.71
CA GLY A 34 -2.55 1.67 23.05
C GLY A 34 -1.35 0.86 23.53
N PHE A 35 -1.26 -0.43 23.20
CA PHE A 35 -0.24 -1.32 23.77
C PHE A 35 1.18 -0.87 23.43
N TYR A 36 1.50 -0.79 22.14
CA TYR A 36 2.83 -0.38 21.68
C TYR A 36 3.06 1.13 21.84
N GLY A 37 2.01 1.95 21.78
CA GLY A 37 2.07 3.40 22.04
C GLY A 37 2.64 3.73 23.42
N ARG A 38 2.25 2.99 24.47
CA ARG A 38 2.82 3.15 25.82
C ARG A 38 4.32 2.81 25.90
N HIS A 39 4.84 2.10 24.91
CA HIS A 39 6.26 1.74 24.82
C HIS A 39 7.03 2.63 23.85
N GLY A 40 6.40 3.65 23.23
CA GLY A 40 7.05 4.62 22.33
C GLY A 40 6.83 4.37 20.83
N TRP A 41 6.14 3.31 20.43
CA TRP A 41 5.70 3.15 19.04
C TRP A 41 4.39 3.92 18.83
N MET A 42 4.51 5.14 18.35
CA MET A 42 3.40 6.07 18.13
C MET A 42 2.51 5.57 16.97
N PRO A 43 1.19 5.42 17.18
CA PRO A 43 0.27 4.92 16.17
C PRO A 43 -0.04 6.00 15.12
N PHE A 44 -0.13 5.58 13.86
CA PHE A 44 -0.50 6.41 12.71
C PHE A 44 -1.95 6.16 12.30
N PRO A 45 -2.60 7.12 11.60
CA PRO A 45 -3.86 6.88 10.92
C PRO A 45 -3.79 5.61 10.08
N SER A 46 -4.75 4.72 10.29
CA SER A 46 -4.82 3.41 9.65
C SER A 46 -6.19 3.23 9.00
N GLY A 47 -6.59 4.19 8.16
CA GLY A 47 -7.79 4.04 7.35
C GLY A 47 -7.58 3.06 6.19
N HIS A 48 -8.67 2.61 5.59
CA HIS A 48 -8.67 1.98 4.27
C HIS A 48 -9.95 2.34 3.51
N VAL A 49 -9.91 2.19 2.19
CA VAL A 49 -11.11 2.20 1.35
C VAL A 49 -11.33 0.78 0.85
N GLU A 50 -12.51 0.23 1.10
CA GLU A 50 -12.88 -1.11 0.67
C GLU A 50 -13.91 -1.12 -0.44
N PHE A 51 -13.80 -2.13 -1.29
CA PHE A 51 -14.77 -2.43 -2.34
C PHE A 51 -15.23 -3.88 -2.19
N PRO A 52 -16.53 -4.16 -2.13
CA PRO A 52 -16.99 -5.53 -2.27
C PRO A 52 -16.58 -6.03 -3.65
N ALA A 53 -16.06 -7.26 -3.72
CA ALA A 53 -15.77 -7.88 -4.99
C ALA A 53 -17.05 -7.99 -5.83
N GLY A 54 -18.21 -8.25 -5.17
CA GLY A 54 -19.58 -8.16 -5.71
C GLY A 54 -19.90 -9.14 -6.84
N GLU A 55 -21.18 -9.36 -7.15
CA GLU A 55 -21.56 -9.98 -8.43
C GLU A 55 -21.22 -9.02 -9.59
N ALA A 56 -20.99 -9.56 -10.79
CA ALA A 56 -20.61 -8.76 -11.95
C ALA A 56 -21.75 -7.79 -12.30
N GLU A 57 -21.60 -6.51 -11.98
CA GLU A 57 -22.35 -5.51 -12.72
C GLU A 57 -21.90 -5.61 -14.17
N ALA A 58 -22.85 -5.87 -15.06
CA ALA A 58 -22.66 -5.82 -16.50
C ALA A 58 -22.41 -4.37 -16.94
N GLN A 59 -21.28 -3.79 -16.51
CA GLN A 59 -20.75 -2.60 -17.15
C GLN A 59 -19.96 -3.08 -18.36
N GLY A 60 -20.71 -3.31 -19.45
CA GLY A 60 -20.23 -3.57 -20.79
C GLY A 60 -19.50 -2.37 -21.42
N GLY A 61 -18.70 -1.63 -20.65
CA GLY A 61 -17.67 -0.77 -21.19
C GLY A 61 -16.43 -1.61 -21.36
N LYS A 62 -15.98 -1.85 -22.60
CA LYS A 62 -14.58 -2.21 -22.83
C LYS A 62 -13.75 -1.18 -22.05
N LEU A 63 -13.04 -1.61 -21.02
CA LEU A 63 -12.04 -0.80 -20.32
C LEU A 63 -10.86 -0.54 -21.27
N GLY A 64 -11.12 0.20 -22.35
CA GLY A 64 -10.11 0.63 -23.30
C GLY A 64 -9.10 1.49 -22.55
N GLY A 65 -7.82 1.13 -22.63
CA GLY A 65 -6.73 1.88 -22.01
C GLY A 65 -6.31 1.43 -20.61
N VAL A 66 -6.85 0.33 -20.07
CA VAL A 66 -6.29 -0.29 -18.85
C VAL A 66 -5.29 -1.39 -19.25
N LYS A 67 -4.02 -1.21 -18.91
CA LYS A 67 -2.97 -2.22 -19.06
C LYS A 67 -2.97 -3.13 -17.83
N LEU A 68 -3.07 -4.45 -18.04
CA LEU A 68 -2.83 -5.45 -17.01
C LEU A 68 -1.32 -5.55 -16.75
N LEU A 69 -0.90 -5.41 -15.50
CA LEU A 69 0.50 -5.48 -15.11
C LEU A 69 0.90 -6.92 -14.79
N LYS A 70 2.01 -7.36 -15.36
CA LYS A 70 2.71 -8.60 -15.04
C LYS A 70 3.93 -8.31 -14.19
N THR A 71 4.55 -9.36 -13.65
CA THR A 71 5.80 -9.26 -12.88
C THR A 71 6.89 -8.48 -13.62
N SER A 72 7.02 -8.67 -14.94
CA SER A 72 8.01 -7.99 -15.76
C SER A 72 7.82 -6.47 -15.85
N ASP A 73 6.60 -5.97 -15.64
CA ASP A 73 6.31 -4.54 -15.68
C ASP A 73 6.70 -3.83 -14.37
N LEU A 74 6.91 -4.57 -13.28
CA LEU A 74 7.04 -3.98 -11.95
C LEU A 74 8.36 -3.23 -11.76
N LYS A 75 9.47 -3.73 -12.30
CA LYS A 75 10.81 -3.15 -12.05
C LYS A 75 10.86 -1.67 -12.41
N GLU A 76 10.46 -1.33 -13.63
CA GLU A 76 10.48 0.05 -14.12
C GLU A 76 9.46 0.95 -13.40
N LEU A 77 8.30 0.40 -13.00
CA LEU A 77 7.31 1.13 -12.22
C LEU A 77 7.79 1.45 -10.80
N CYS A 78 8.48 0.52 -10.14
CA CYS A 78 9.06 0.73 -8.82
C CYS A 78 10.18 1.77 -8.87
N GLU A 79 11.06 1.69 -9.88
CA GLU A 79 12.14 2.67 -10.08
C GLU A 79 11.57 4.10 -10.27
N ALA A 80 10.50 4.22 -11.06
CA ALA A 80 9.82 5.51 -11.25
C ALA A 80 9.13 6.01 -9.97
N ASP A 81 8.42 5.15 -9.24
CA ASP A 81 7.76 5.49 -7.98
C ASP A 81 8.76 5.92 -6.91
N GLU A 82 9.83 5.15 -6.73
CA GLU A 82 10.90 5.46 -5.79
C GLU A 82 11.54 6.82 -6.14
N GLY A 83 11.81 7.08 -7.43
CA GLY A 83 12.31 8.38 -7.88
C GLY A 83 11.37 9.54 -7.53
N MET A 84 10.06 9.38 -7.75
CA MET A 84 9.07 10.40 -7.37
C MET A 84 8.97 10.58 -5.85
N LEU A 85 9.00 9.49 -5.09
CA LEU A 85 8.96 9.53 -3.63
C LEU A 85 10.20 10.21 -3.05
N ARG A 86 11.40 9.92 -3.58
CA ARG A 86 12.64 10.61 -3.20
C ARG A 86 12.56 12.11 -3.51
N ALA A 87 12.12 12.47 -4.71
CA ALA A 87 11.92 13.88 -5.07
C ALA A 87 10.89 14.58 -4.17
N LEU A 88 9.85 13.88 -3.71
CA LEU A 88 8.89 14.40 -2.74
C LEU A 88 9.52 14.63 -1.37
N MET A 89 10.42 13.73 -0.93
CA MET A 89 11.14 13.84 0.33
C MET A 89 12.19 14.98 0.32
N GLU A 90 12.81 15.25 -0.82
CA GLU A 90 13.80 16.33 -0.98
C GLU A 90 13.18 17.74 -0.95
N LYS A 91 11.89 17.87 -1.27
CA LYS A 91 11.19 19.16 -1.30
C LYS A 91 10.89 19.66 0.12
N PRO A 92 11.46 20.80 0.57
CA PRO A 92 11.09 21.39 1.85
C PRO A 92 9.63 21.85 1.82
N ARG A 93 8.83 21.46 2.82
CA ARG A 93 7.43 21.91 2.96
C ARG A 93 7.22 23.07 3.93
N GLY A 94 8.25 23.42 4.72
CA GLY A 94 8.18 24.51 5.70
C GLY A 94 7.24 24.25 6.89
N ASP A 95 6.81 23.00 7.09
CA ASP A 95 5.86 22.60 8.13
C ASP A 95 6.53 22.00 9.38
N GLY A 96 7.86 21.94 9.41
CA GLY A 96 8.63 21.43 10.54
C GLY A 96 8.51 19.92 10.80
N LYS A 97 7.75 19.20 9.98
CA LYS A 97 7.56 17.75 10.12
C LYS A 97 8.76 16.98 9.58
N THR A 98 9.14 15.93 10.31
CA THR A 98 10.12 14.96 9.83
C THR A 98 9.40 13.88 9.04
N ARG A 99 9.91 13.58 7.83
CA ARG A 99 9.26 12.66 6.89
C ARG A 99 9.96 11.33 6.89
N VAL A 100 9.16 10.28 6.97
CA VAL A 100 9.61 8.90 6.81
C VAL A 100 8.86 8.25 5.66
N ALA A 101 9.56 7.43 4.89
CA ALA A 101 8.97 6.61 3.86
C ALA A 101 9.77 5.32 3.73
N ILE A 102 9.12 4.29 3.20
CA ILE A 102 9.77 3.02 2.91
C ILE A 102 9.78 2.89 1.40
N PRO A 103 10.94 2.67 0.76
CA PRO A 103 10.98 2.53 -0.69
C PRO A 103 10.03 1.42 -1.18
N PRO A 104 9.09 1.72 -2.09
CA PRO A 104 8.22 0.72 -2.71
C PRO A 104 9.00 0.01 -3.84
N ASP A 105 10.08 -0.68 -3.46
CA ASP A 105 10.97 -1.32 -4.42
C ASP A 105 10.45 -2.70 -4.91
N ALA A 106 11.10 -3.20 -5.96
CA ALA A 106 10.74 -4.48 -6.56
C ALA A 106 10.95 -5.67 -5.61
N GLU A 107 11.84 -5.56 -4.62
CA GLU A 107 12.14 -6.63 -3.66
C GLU A 107 11.02 -6.78 -2.62
N HIS A 108 10.49 -5.67 -2.11
CA HIS A 108 9.29 -5.67 -1.27
C HIS A 108 8.12 -6.34 -1.98
N PHE A 109 7.85 -5.97 -3.24
CA PHE A 109 6.78 -6.62 -3.99
C PHE A 109 7.09 -8.09 -4.33
N ALA A 110 8.36 -8.47 -4.51
CA ALA A 110 8.75 -9.85 -4.71
C ALA A 110 8.47 -10.72 -3.47
N TRP A 111 8.68 -10.19 -2.26
CA TRP A 111 8.33 -10.88 -1.00
C TRP A 111 6.84 -11.20 -0.92
N HIS A 112 5.99 -10.19 -1.12
CA HIS A 112 4.53 -10.36 -1.15
C HIS A 112 4.09 -11.37 -2.22
N ARG A 113 4.72 -11.32 -3.39
CA ARG A 113 4.45 -12.22 -4.51
C ARG A 113 4.85 -13.66 -4.22
N ALA A 114 6.01 -13.89 -3.61
CA ALA A 114 6.48 -15.22 -3.26
C ALA A 114 5.50 -15.92 -2.30
N ARG A 115 5.01 -15.19 -1.29
CA ARG A 115 3.97 -15.69 -0.38
C ARG A 115 2.67 -15.99 -1.13
N GLU A 116 2.22 -15.08 -2.00
CA GLU A 116 1.00 -15.27 -2.79
C GLU A 116 1.10 -16.48 -3.72
N GLU A 117 2.19 -16.62 -4.46
CA GLU A 117 2.42 -17.72 -5.40
C GLU A 117 2.42 -19.06 -4.68
N PHE A 118 3.08 -19.16 -3.53
CA PHE A 118 3.04 -20.38 -2.71
C PHE A 118 1.61 -20.74 -2.29
N VAL A 119 0.87 -19.78 -1.74
CA VAL A 119 -0.50 -20.02 -1.24
C VAL A 119 -1.45 -20.34 -2.40
N THR A 120 -1.38 -19.59 -3.49
CA THR A 120 -2.25 -19.79 -4.66
C THR A 120 -1.96 -21.10 -5.38
N GLN A 121 -0.68 -21.48 -5.52
CA GLN A 121 -0.31 -22.79 -6.04
C GLN A 121 -0.87 -23.91 -5.17
N ALA A 122 -0.79 -23.79 -3.84
CA ALA A 122 -1.31 -24.80 -2.91
C ALA A 122 -2.84 -24.90 -2.93
N LEU A 123 -3.55 -23.77 -2.99
CA LEU A 123 -5.02 -23.74 -2.92
C LEU A 123 -5.71 -23.95 -4.28
N PHE A 124 -5.11 -23.48 -5.36
CA PHE A 124 -5.73 -23.42 -6.69
C PHE A 124 -4.97 -24.19 -7.77
N GLY A 125 -3.76 -24.68 -7.50
CA GLY A 125 -2.93 -25.38 -8.48
C GLY A 125 -2.34 -24.49 -9.58
N ARG A 126 -2.48 -23.16 -9.44
CA ARG A 126 -2.00 -22.15 -10.38
C ARG A 126 -1.63 -20.87 -9.64
N ILE A 127 -0.83 -20.02 -10.29
CA ILE A 127 -0.43 -18.71 -9.78
C ILE A 127 -1.08 -17.56 -10.57
N PRO A 128 -1.30 -16.37 -9.96
CA PRO A 128 -1.79 -15.21 -10.69
C PRO A 128 -0.79 -14.68 -11.72
N GLU A 129 -1.26 -14.37 -12.94
CA GLU A 129 -0.45 -13.64 -13.90
C GLU A 129 -0.60 -12.13 -13.74
N VAL A 130 -1.81 -11.67 -13.43
CA VAL A 130 -2.13 -10.26 -13.24
C VAL A 130 -1.76 -9.83 -11.81
N ARG A 131 -0.77 -8.95 -11.74
CA ARG A 131 -0.21 -8.38 -10.50
C ARG A 131 -0.68 -6.97 -10.21
N GLY A 132 -1.30 -6.32 -11.19
CA GLY A 132 -1.68 -4.94 -11.11
C GLY A 132 -2.45 -4.45 -12.32
N ALA A 133 -2.81 -3.17 -12.31
CA ALA A 133 -3.40 -2.47 -13.44
C ALA A 133 -2.83 -1.06 -13.54
N LEU A 134 -2.79 -0.53 -14.76
CA LEU A 134 -2.27 0.79 -15.09
C LEU A 134 -3.18 1.47 -16.11
N VAL A 135 -3.42 2.77 -15.92
CA VAL A 135 -4.17 3.63 -16.84
C VAL A 135 -3.38 4.92 -17.05
N GLY A 136 -3.43 5.45 -18.28
CA GLY A 136 -2.80 6.73 -18.64
C GLY A 136 -1.38 6.60 -19.15
N GLU A 137 -0.84 7.73 -19.59
CA GLU A 137 0.50 7.84 -20.19
C GLU A 137 1.55 8.21 -19.14
N VAL A 138 2.82 7.87 -19.42
CA VAL A 138 3.96 8.27 -18.59
C VAL A 138 3.92 9.78 -18.35
N GLY A 139 3.85 10.20 -17.09
CA GLY A 139 3.58 11.59 -16.74
C GLY A 139 2.36 11.74 -15.84
N SER A 140 1.30 11.00 -16.15
CA SER A 140 -0.03 11.10 -15.55
C SER A 140 -0.64 9.70 -15.32
N ARG A 141 0.20 8.70 -15.06
CA ARG A 141 -0.26 7.32 -14.85
C ARG A 141 -0.99 7.20 -13.52
N VAL A 142 -2.03 6.38 -13.51
CA VAL A 142 -2.63 5.82 -12.30
C VAL A 142 -2.45 4.31 -12.36
N TRP A 143 -1.76 3.74 -11.38
CA TRP A 143 -1.52 2.31 -11.36
C TRP A 143 -1.50 1.74 -9.95
N ALA A 144 -1.85 0.47 -9.85
CA ALA A 144 -1.83 -0.26 -8.59
C ALA A 144 -1.22 -1.65 -8.76
N VAL A 145 -0.57 -2.12 -7.71
CA VAL A 145 -0.09 -3.50 -7.55
C VAL A 145 -0.74 -4.11 -6.33
N TRP A 146 -1.05 -5.40 -6.35
CA TRP A 146 -1.79 -6.07 -5.29
C TRP A 146 -1.29 -7.46 -4.95
N THR A 147 -1.79 -7.97 -3.82
CA THR A 147 -1.64 -9.37 -3.37
C THR A 147 -2.95 -9.89 -2.82
N ARG A 148 -3.16 -11.20 -2.87
CA ARG A 148 -4.34 -11.89 -2.35
C ARG A 148 -4.03 -12.53 -1.00
N GLY A 149 -4.73 -12.08 0.04
CA GLY A 149 -4.71 -12.64 1.38
C GLY A 149 -5.82 -13.67 1.58
N PHE A 150 -5.43 -14.91 1.90
CA PHE A 150 -6.34 -16.00 2.21
C PHE A 150 -6.33 -16.28 3.72
N TYR A 151 -7.40 -15.92 4.41
CA TYR A 151 -7.56 -16.12 5.85
C TYR A 151 -8.69 -17.09 6.19
N GLY A 152 -9.57 -17.36 5.23
CA GLY A 152 -10.60 -18.38 5.32
C GLY A 152 -10.22 -19.68 4.61
N LYS A 153 -11.21 -20.56 4.48
CA LYS A 153 -11.12 -21.68 3.54
C LYS A 153 -11.20 -21.13 2.10
N LYS A 154 -10.76 -21.94 1.13
CA LYS A 154 -10.77 -21.59 -0.29
C LYS A 154 -12.14 -21.11 -0.80
N ASP A 155 -13.20 -21.66 -0.25
CA ASP A 155 -14.61 -21.41 -0.58
C ASP A 155 -15.26 -20.29 0.26
N ASP A 156 -14.57 -19.78 1.27
CA ASP A 156 -15.05 -18.69 2.13
C ASP A 156 -14.48 -17.35 1.66
N ALA A 157 -14.97 -16.87 0.51
CA ALA A 157 -14.49 -15.64 -0.09
C ALA A 157 -14.63 -14.42 0.83
N SER A 158 -15.63 -14.41 1.72
CA SER A 158 -15.88 -13.32 2.67
C SER A 158 -14.68 -13.02 3.59
N LYS A 159 -13.87 -14.05 3.87
CA LYS A 159 -12.65 -13.95 4.70
C LYS A 159 -11.39 -13.61 3.92
N ASN A 160 -11.44 -13.68 2.59
CA ASN A 160 -10.28 -13.47 1.75
C ASN A 160 -10.32 -12.05 1.16
N THR A 161 -9.15 -11.45 0.98
CA THR A 161 -9.04 -10.03 0.61
C THR A 161 -7.94 -9.83 -0.39
N LEU A 162 -8.23 -9.09 -1.46
CA LEU A 162 -7.21 -8.57 -2.35
C LEU A 162 -6.75 -7.22 -1.80
N TYR A 163 -5.52 -7.14 -1.33
CA TYR A 163 -4.93 -5.90 -0.84
C TYR A 163 -4.21 -5.19 -1.98
N ILE A 164 -4.59 -3.94 -2.23
CA ILE A 164 -3.73 -3.03 -2.99
C ILE A 164 -2.49 -2.76 -2.14
N LEU A 165 -1.35 -3.26 -2.61
CA LEU A 165 -0.05 -3.08 -1.95
C LEU A 165 0.42 -1.64 -2.09
N ARG A 166 0.34 -1.11 -3.32
CA ARG A 166 0.71 0.25 -3.67
C ARG A 166 -0.26 0.80 -4.71
N LEU A 167 -0.77 2.02 -4.51
CA LEU A 167 -1.53 2.80 -5.49
C LEU A 167 -0.79 4.11 -5.77
N VAL A 168 -0.44 4.35 -7.03
CA VAL A 168 0.28 5.54 -7.46
C VAL A 168 -0.59 6.38 -8.38
N VAL A 169 -0.66 7.67 -8.07
CA VAL A 169 -1.18 8.73 -8.93
C VAL A 169 -0.03 9.67 -9.23
N GLU A 170 0.53 9.61 -10.44
CA GLU A 170 1.77 10.34 -10.76
C GLU A 170 1.64 11.86 -10.61
N ASP A 171 0.48 12.43 -10.95
CA ASP A 171 0.21 13.85 -10.79
C ASP A 171 0.24 14.27 -9.31
N GLU A 172 -0.31 13.44 -8.41
CA GLU A 172 -0.26 13.68 -6.97
C GLU A 172 1.18 13.59 -6.44
N MET A 173 1.93 12.56 -6.85
CA MET A 173 3.32 12.36 -6.43
C MET A 173 4.24 13.51 -6.84
N LYS A 174 3.92 14.20 -7.95
CA LYS A 174 4.66 15.39 -8.41
C LYS A 174 4.26 16.68 -7.68
N GLY A 175 3.19 16.64 -6.88
CA GLY A 175 2.60 17.81 -6.23
C GLY A 175 1.71 18.64 -7.17
N GLY A 176 1.24 18.04 -8.26
CA GLY A 176 0.30 18.65 -9.19
C GLY A 176 -1.11 18.70 -8.62
N LYS A 177 -1.95 19.58 -9.19
CA LYS A 177 -3.39 19.56 -8.90
C LYS A 177 -4.01 18.37 -9.62
N VAL A 178 -4.62 17.48 -8.85
CA VAL A 178 -5.35 16.34 -9.38
C VAL A 178 -6.73 16.78 -9.86
N ASP A 179 -7.07 16.47 -11.10
CA ASP A 179 -8.44 16.55 -11.59
C ASP A 179 -9.23 15.36 -11.01
N GLU A 180 -10.17 15.65 -10.10
CA GLU A 180 -10.92 14.62 -9.39
C GLU A 180 -11.80 13.76 -10.30
N GLU A 181 -12.34 14.31 -11.39
CA GLU A 181 -13.21 13.57 -12.31
C GLU A 181 -12.38 12.64 -13.20
N ALA A 182 -11.26 13.15 -13.72
CA ALA A 182 -10.31 12.34 -14.46
C ALA A 182 -9.73 11.21 -13.58
N LEU A 183 -9.33 11.53 -12.34
CA LEU A 183 -8.82 10.56 -11.39
C LEU A 183 -9.87 9.48 -11.07
N ALA A 184 -11.12 9.87 -10.78
CA ALA A 184 -12.18 8.90 -10.52
C ALA A 184 -12.36 7.94 -11.70
N LYS A 185 -12.34 8.43 -12.94
CA LYS A 185 -12.44 7.58 -14.14
C LYS A 185 -11.25 6.61 -14.28
N GLN A 186 -10.03 7.07 -14.01
CA GLN A 186 -8.84 6.21 -14.04
C GLN A 186 -8.87 5.15 -12.94
N LEU A 187 -9.25 5.55 -11.72
CA LEU A 187 -9.40 4.64 -10.58
C LEU A 187 -10.52 3.62 -10.81
N ALA A 188 -11.62 3.99 -11.46
CA ALA A 188 -12.67 3.04 -11.84
C ALA A 188 -12.11 1.89 -12.71
N GLY A 189 -11.18 2.20 -13.62
CA GLY A 189 -10.50 1.19 -14.43
C GLY A 189 -9.59 0.27 -13.60
N VAL A 190 -8.74 0.85 -12.74
CA VAL A 190 -7.83 0.09 -11.89
C VAL A 190 -8.59 -0.78 -10.88
N VAL A 191 -9.57 -0.21 -10.17
CA VAL A 191 -10.44 -0.92 -9.22
C VAL A 191 -11.29 -1.96 -9.93
N GLY A 192 -11.76 -1.69 -11.15
CA GLY A 192 -12.50 -2.65 -11.96
C GLY A 192 -11.71 -3.93 -12.21
N VAL A 193 -10.43 -3.81 -12.60
CA VAL A 193 -9.52 -4.96 -12.74
C VAL A 193 -9.28 -5.64 -11.39
N ALA A 194 -9.00 -4.88 -10.34
CA ALA A 194 -8.77 -5.44 -9.01
C ALA A 194 -9.98 -6.23 -8.48
N LYS A 195 -11.22 -5.77 -8.71
CA LYS A 195 -12.44 -6.49 -8.38
C LYS A 195 -12.63 -7.74 -9.24
N GLY A 196 -12.25 -7.70 -10.52
CA GLY A 196 -12.22 -8.86 -11.40
C GLY A 196 -11.28 -9.95 -10.87
N GLU A 197 -10.05 -9.56 -10.55
CA GLU A 197 -9.05 -10.46 -9.94
C GLU A 197 -9.48 -10.96 -8.56
N ALA A 198 -10.09 -10.11 -7.73
CA ALA A 198 -10.62 -10.55 -6.44
C ALA A 198 -11.65 -11.67 -6.61
N ARG A 199 -12.62 -11.50 -7.52
CA ARG A 199 -13.61 -12.53 -7.84
C ARG A 199 -12.98 -13.81 -8.37
N GLU A 200 -12.09 -13.70 -9.36
CA GLU A 200 -11.47 -14.86 -9.99
C GLU A 200 -10.70 -15.74 -8.98
N TRP A 201 -10.13 -15.11 -7.96
CA TRP A 201 -9.33 -15.79 -6.94
C TRP A 201 -10.07 -16.03 -5.63
N GLY A 202 -11.38 -15.81 -5.57
CA GLY A 202 -12.18 -16.08 -4.37
C GLY A 202 -11.87 -15.15 -3.20
N CYS A 203 -11.55 -13.89 -3.47
CA CYS A 203 -11.52 -12.79 -2.50
C CYS A 203 -12.84 -12.03 -2.51
N GLY A 204 -13.44 -11.82 -1.35
CA GLY A 204 -14.75 -11.18 -1.21
C GLY A 204 -14.69 -9.66 -1.28
N ARG A 205 -13.50 -9.06 -1.13
CA ARG A 205 -13.30 -7.62 -1.18
C ARG A 205 -11.90 -7.21 -1.64
N VAL A 206 -11.78 -5.96 -2.06
CA VAL A 206 -10.53 -5.25 -2.34
C VAL A 206 -10.32 -4.17 -1.29
N GLU A 207 -9.12 -4.02 -0.76
CA GLU A 207 -8.78 -2.96 0.21
C GLU A 207 -7.62 -2.09 -0.30
N VAL A 208 -7.81 -0.77 -0.25
CA VAL A 208 -6.77 0.25 -0.48
C VAL A 208 -6.37 0.85 0.86
N TRP A 209 -5.13 0.61 1.29
CA TRP A 209 -4.67 1.03 2.61
C TRP A 209 -4.21 2.49 2.62
N ASN A 210 -4.75 3.26 3.55
CA ASN A 210 -4.35 4.64 3.86
C ASN A 210 -4.12 5.56 2.63
N PRO A 211 -5.04 5.59 1.64
CA PRO A 211 -4.90 6.50 0.51
C PRO A 211 -4.96 7.97 0.98
N SER A 212 -4.40 8.88 0.18
CA SER A 212 -4.50 10.32 0.44
C SER A 212 -5.97 10.77 0.48
N ALA A 213 -6.24 11.97 0.99
CA ALA A 213 -7.61 12.51 1.01
C ALA A 213 -8.20 12.66 -0.40
N SER A 214 -7.39 13.08 -1.37
CA SER A 214 -7.81 13.25 -2.77
C SER A 214 -8.17 11.90 -3.41
N VAL A 215 -7.31 10.89 -3.22
CA VAL A 215 -7.49 9.55 -3.72
C VAL A 215 -8.66 8.86 -3.01
N SER A 216 -8.80 9.04 -1.69
CA SER A 216 -9.95 8.53 -0.93
C SER A 216 -11.26 9.04 -1.51
N GLY A 217 -11.39 10.36 -1.70
CA GLY A 217 -12.62 10.94 -2.26
C GLY A 217 -12.93 10.45 -3.67
N ALA A 218 -11.91 10.25 -4.51
CA ALA A 218 -12.09 9.69 -5.84
C ALA A 218 -12.47 8.20 -5.81
N LEU A 219 -11.92 7.41 -4.88
CA LEU A 219 -12.28 6.00 -4.66
C LEU A 219 -13.73 5.86 -4.17
N GLU A 220 -14.19 6.74 -3.28
CA GLU A 220 -15.58 6.76 -2.81
C GLU A 220 -16.57 7.05 -3.96
N LYS A 221 -16.23 7.97 -4.88
CA LYS A 221 -17.04 8.26 -6.08
C LYS A 221 -17.21 7.05 -7.01
N VAL A 222 -16.31 6.08 -6.97
CA VAL A 222 -16.36 4.85 -7.78
C VAL A 222 -16.85 3.63 -6.98
N GLY A 223 -17.53 3.87 -5.85
CA GLY A 223 -18.20 2.85 -5.06
C GLY A 223 -17.35 2.26 -3.92
N GLY A 224 -16.29 2.96 -3.53
CA GLY A 224 -15.49 2.61 -2.36
C GLY A 224 -16.17 3.06 -1.07
N THR A 225 -15.97 2.31 0.00
CA THR A 225 -16.42 2.70 1.35
C THR A 225 -15.20 2.94 2.22
N ARG A 226 -15.08 4.13 2.82
CA ARG A 226 -14.02 4.41 3.78
C ARG A 226 -14.30 3.74 5.11
N VAL A 227 -13.28 3.09 5.65
CA VAL A 227 -13.31 2.41 6.93
C VAL A 227 -12.11 2.83 7.76
N GLU A 228 -12.31 3.06 9.05
CA GLU A 228 -11.21 3.33 9.99
C GLU A 228 -10.89 2.08 10.81
N ARG A 229 -9.61 1.70 10.84
CA ARG A 229 -9.15 0.59 11.70
C ARG A 229 -8.84 1.10 13.10
N GLU A 230 -9.39 0.41 14.09
CA GLU A 230 -9.16 0.72 15.50
C GLU A 230 -8.32 -0.33 16.21
N LYS A 231 -8.33 -1.58 15.73
CA LYS A 231 -7.77 -2.74 16.46
C LYS A 231 -6.63 -3.45 15.73
N GLU A 232 -6.78 -3.71 14.43
CA GLU A 232 -5.87 -4.58 13.68
C GLU A 232 -5.07 -3.82 12.62
N GLY A 233 -3.81 -4.23 12.42
CA GLY A 233 -2.90 -3.67 11.42
C GLY A 233 -2.56 -2.19 11.62
N ILE A 234 -2.52 -1.69 12.86
CA ILE A 234 -2.24 -0.27 13.13
C ILE A 234 -0.75 0.03 12.94
N ALA A 235 -0.43 0.77 11.89
CA ALA A 235 0.93 1.22 11.62
C ALA A 235 1.44 2.09 12.78
N SER A 236 2.60 1.75 13.33
CA SER A 236 3.19 2.47 14.47
C SER A 236 4.69 2.64 14.28
N VAL A 237 5.22 3.80 14.65
CA VAL A 237 6.64 4.14 14.52
C VAL A 237 7.20 4.55 15.87
N MET A 238 8.38 4.03 16.20
CA MET A 238 9.21 4.56 17.27
C MET A 238 10.36 5.34 16.63
N TRP A 239 10.47 6.61 16.96
CA TRP A 239 11.51 7.50 16.43
C TRP A 239 12.71 7.52 17.37
N TYR A 240 13.91 7.35 16.83
CA TYR A 240 15.18 7.41 17.56
C TYR A 240 16.06 8.59 17.12
N GLY A 241 15.69 9.27 16.03
CA GLY A 241 16.42 10.40 15.50
C GLY A 241 16.53 11.54 16.49
N LYS A 242 17.67 12.26 16.42
CA LYS A 242 17.97 13.40 17.30
C LYS A 242 17.08 14.63 17.01
N GLU A 243 16.56 14.71 15.79
CA GLU A 243 15.68 15.77 15.31
C GLU A 243 14.35 15.16 14.84
N GLY A 244 13.25 15.91 14.98
CA GLY A 244 11.91 15.50 14.53
C GLY A 244 11.03 14.88 15.62
N GLU A 245 10.13 15.66 16.20
CA GLU A 245 9.11 15.15 17.14
C GLU A 245 7.78 14.83 16.46
N ASP A 246 7.48 15.51 15.34
CA ASP A 246 6.27 15.31 14.54
C ASP A 246 6.62 14.57 13.24
N ILE A 247 6.22 13.31 13.17
CA ILE A 247 6.56 12.39 12.07
C ILE A 247 5.41 12.30 11.07
N GLU A 248 5.69 12.56 9.80
CA GLU A 248 4.80 12.27 8.66
C GLU A 248 5.28 11.00 7.96
N TRP A 249 4.44 9.97 7.89
CA TRP A 249 4.76 8.74 7.15
C TRP A 249 4.13 8.80 5.75
N LEU A 250 4.98 9.05 4.75
CA LEU A 250 4.61 9.06 3.34
C LEU A 250 4.49 7.64 2.78
N ALA A 251 3.50 7.41 1.91
CA ALA A 251 3.25 6.12 1.29
C ALA A 251 3.12 4.97 2.31
N ASN A 252 2.49 5.23 3.47
CA ASN A 252 2.19 4.19 4.47
C ASN A 252 1.05 3.27 3.99
N GLU A 253 1.34 2.46 2.99
CA GLU A 253 0.41 1.54 2.35
C GLU A 253 0.78 0.08 2.67
N LYS A 254 0.01 -0.88 2.15
CA LYS A 254 0.13 -2.29 2.56
C LYS A 254 1.47 -2.91 2.17
N TYR A 255 2.18 -2.43 1.15
CA TYR A 255 3.49 -2.97 0.75
C TYR A 255 4.51 -2.96 1.89
N ALA A 256 4.43 -1.96 2.77
CA ALA A 256 5.31 -1.82 3.92
C ALA A 256 5.01 -2.84 5.05
N TRP A 257 3.92 -3.60 4.95
CA TRP A 257 3.57 -4.69 5.86
C TRP A 257 4.16 -6.01 5.36
N CYS A 258 5.44 -6.26 5.62
CA CYS A 258 6.20 -7.41 5.14
C CYS A 258 6.68 -8.31 6.28
#